data_AF-A0A941SCG0-F1
#
_entry.id   AF-A0A941SCG0-F1
#
_cell.length_a   1.000
_cell.length_b   1.000
_cell.length_c   1.000
_cell.angle_alpha   90.00
_cell.angle_beta   90.00
_cell.angle_gamma   90.00
#
_symmetry.space_group_name_H-M   'P 1'
#
loop_
_entity.id
_entity.type
_entity.pdbx_description
1 polymer ?
#
loop_
_entity_poly.entity_id
_entity_poly.type
_entity_poly.pdbx_seq_one_letter_code
_entity_poly.pdbx_strand_id
1 'polypeptide(L)'
;MAYIINPTRSHSAQVLFSNQSLALQEKRIQEYVSQNPGTILKTFTETGDENRHRNRWPVLEEAVSFCIEKGAILLIGELRNLTNNESFSKQILRLMGEKRGKNEPSAEVFSGNFYCCDQPFIVKENFIALVEHARKQRELHGQLIKAGLSRTTAKSGNPHASDVISKVNKPKIDNAIVFALMLQPVINNYRLKGYSQRRMVVALNEDGFTAPEGGQWVLSQLQKVLERIKFNESALNLEKQFIEYRARKMSDSNIAELLNKLGVPSPHGKSWSDDCVDKVSERIKQLHDIIRFNEFVIELMPIIEKYHTDELTEEVFSQELKMIGVNIPAQPNP
;
A
#
# COMPACT_ATOMS: atom_id res chain seq x y z
N MET A 1 -24.28 -31.56 -3.64
CA MET A 1 -22.93 -30.98 -3.83
C MET A 1 -22.49 -30.36 -2.52
N ALA A 2 -21.29 -30.64 -2.03
CA ALA A 2 -20.81 -30.07 -0.76
C ALA A 2 -19.89 -28.88 -1.01
N TYR A 3 -20.10 -27.77 -0.31
CA TYR A 3 -19.27 -26.57 -0.34
C TYR A 3 -18.82 -26.21 1.08
N ILE A 4 -17.50 -26.14 1.25
CA ILE A 4 -16.82 -25.95 2.53
C ILE A 4 -15.90 -24.75 2.43
N ILE A 5 -15.83 -23.97 3.50
CA ILE A 5 -15.01 -22.77 3.55
C ILE A 5 -13.90 -23.00 4.55
N ASN A 6 -12.65 -22.98 4.07
CA ASN A 6 -11.48 -23.10 4.92
C ASN A 6 -10.89 -21.70 5.19
N PRO A 7 -11.02 -21.17 6.42
CA PRO A 7 -10.44 -19.89 6.80
C PRO A 7 -8.94 -20.05 7.10
N THR A 8 -8.13 -20.39 6.11
CA THR A 8 -6.67 -20.37 6.32
C THR A 8 -6.18 -18.92 6.38
N ARG A 9 -5.48 -18.60 7.45
CA ARG A 9 -4.42 -17.58 7.48
C ARG A 9 -3.17 -18.30 8.00
N SER A 10 -2.02 -18.06 7.37
CA SER A 10 -0.78 -18.83 7.46
C SER A 10 0.03 -18.60 8.75
N HIS A 11 -0.59 -18.71 9.92
CA HIS A 11 0.16 -18.81 11.18
C HIS A 11 -0.15 -20.12 11.89
N SER A 12 0.89 -20.80 12.40
CA SER A 12 0.84 -22.15 12.97
C SER A 12 -0.29 -22.36 14.00
N ALA A 13 -0.62 -21.34 14.80
CA ALA A 13 -1.77 -21.38 15.71
C ALA A 13 -3.13 -21.40 15.00
N GLN A 14 -3.26 -20.72 13.85
CA GLN A 14 -4.48 -20.67 13.03
C GLN A 14 -4.71 -21.97 12.23
N VAL A 15 -3.67 -22.77 11.97
CA VAL A 15 -3.80 -24.05 11.25
C VAL A 15 -4.61 -25.08 12.03
N LEU A 16 -4.45 -25.14 13.36
CA LEU A 16 -5.24 -26.04 14.20
C LEU A 16 -6.71 -25.62 14.22
N PHE A 17 -7.00 -24.32 14.34
CA PHE A 17 -8.37 -23.79 14.28
C PHE A 17 -9.01 -23.98 12.89
N SER A 18 -8.23 -23.83 11.81
CA SER A 18 -8.73 -24.06 10.45
C SER A 18 -9.09 -25.52 10.22
N ASN A 19 -8.27 -26.45 10.70
CA ASN A 19 -8.53 -27.89 10.58
C ASN A 19 -9.74 -28.32 11.41
N GLN A 20 -9.91 -27.77 12.62
CA GLN A 20 -11.12 -28.00 13.42
C GLN A 20 -12.38 -27.43 12.75
N SER A 21 -12.29 -26.22 12.18
CA SER A 21 -13.42 -25.59 11.47
C SER A 21 -13.79 -26.35 10.19
N LEU A 22 -12.81 -26.96 9.51
CA LEU A 22 -13.04 -27.82 8.34
C LEU A 22 -13.76 -29.11 8.76
N ALA A 23 -13.22 -29.83 9.74
CA ALA A 23 -13.79 -31.07 10.25
C ALA A 23 -15.23 -30.87 10.78
N LEU A 24 -15.52 -29.73 11.41
CA LEU A 24 -16.85 -29.39 11.88
C LEU A 24 -17.85 -29.19 10.73
N GLN A 25 -17.43 -28.53 9.64
CA GLN A 25 -18.26 -28.35 8.44
C GLN A 25 -18.50 -29.68 7.73
N GLU A 26 -17.47 -30.52 7.58
CA GLU A 26 -17.59 -31.85 6.99
C GLU A 26 -18.56 -32.72 7.79
N LYS A 27 -18.44 -32.72 9.12
CA LYS A 27 -19.35 -33.45 10.01
C LYS A 27 -20.80 -33.00 9.83
N ARG A 28 -21.07 -31.69 9.79
CA ARG A 28 -22.43 -31.16 9.57
C ARG A 28 -23.03 -31.58 8.22
N ILE A 29 -22.21 -31.57 7.18
CA ILE A 29 -22.65 -32.01 5.84
C ILE A 29 -22.96 -33.50 5.85
N GLN A 30 -22.11 -34.32 6.47
CA GLN A 30 -22.33 -35.76 6.60
C GLN A 30 -23.59 -36.08 7.42
N GLU A 31 -23.83 -35.37 8.52
CA GLU A 31 -25.03 -35.50 9.35
C GLU A 31 -26.29 -35.20 8.52
N TYR A 32 -26.28 -34.11 7.75
CA TYR A 32 -27.40 -33.75 6.88
C TYR A 32 -27.67 -34.82 5.81
N VAL A 33 -26.62 -35.33 5.16
CA VAL A 33 -26.74 -36.38 4.12
C VAL A 33 -27.16 -37.72 4.71
N SER A 34 -26.82 -38.01 5.96
CA SER A 34 -27.27 -39.23 6.65
C SER A 34 -28.76 -39.20 6.99
N GLN A 35 -29.31 -38.00 7.21
CA GLN A 35 -30.73 -37.79 7.55
C GLN A 35 -31.63 -37.63 6.33
N ASN A 36 -31.07 -37.28 5.16
CA ASN A 36 -31.84 -37.02 3.94
C ASN A 36 -31.36 -37.93 2.80
N PRO A 37 -32.26 -38.60 2.04
CA PRO A 37 -31.86 -39.48 0.96
C PRO A 37 -31.14 -38.69 -0.14
N GLY A 38 -29.82 -38.80 -0.19
CA GLY A 38 -28.98 -38.11 -1.17
C GLY A 38 -27.54 -38.61 -1.18
N THR A 39 -26.84 -38.38 -2.29
CA THR A 39 -25.41 -38.71 -2.43
C THR A 39 -24.61 -37.45 -2.73
N ILE A 40 -23.41 -37.35 -2.12
CA ILE A 40 -22.50 -36.25 -2.39
C ILE A 40 -21.77 -36.53 -3.71
N LEU A 41 -22.08 -35.77 -4.75
CA LEU A 41 -21.46 -35.92 -6.08
C LEU A 41 -20.01 -35.41 -6.11
N LYS A 42 -19.74 -34.25 -5.48
CA LYS A 42 -18.42 -33.61 -5.41
C LYS A 42 -18.40 -32.64 -4.22
N THR A 43 -17.22 -32.47 -3.64
CA THR A 43 -16.93 -31.54 -2.55
C THR A 43 -15.99 -30.45 -3.04
N PHE A 44 -16.33 -29.21 -2.73
CA PHE A 44 -15.58 -28.00 -3.07
C PHE A 44 -15.11 -27.32 -1.78
N THR A 45 -13.81 -27.03 -1.70
CA THR A 45 -13.21 -26.38 -0.53
C THR A 45 -12.57 -25.07 -0.94
N GLU A 46 -13.11 -23.96 -0.46
CA GLU A 46 -12.57 -22.61 -0.70
C GLU A 46 -11.50 -22.29 0.34
N THR A 47 -10.23 -22.17 -0.07
CA THR A 47 -9.11 -21.83 0.80
C THR A 47 -8.82 -20.34 0.79
N GLY A 48 -8.65 -19.74 1.97
CA GLY A 48 -8.16 -18.37 2.11
C GLY A 48 -6.67 -18.31 1.80
N ASP A 49 -6.30 -18.21 0.52
CA ASP A 49 -4.90 -18.00 0.15
C ASP A 49 -4.48 -16.54 0.40
N GLU A 50 -3.19 -16.28 0.64
CA GLU A 50 -2.66 -14.93 0.98
C GLU A 50 -2.94 -13.89 -0.11
N ASN A 51 -3.12 -14.34 -1.35
CA ASN A 51 -3.41 -13.52 -2.53
C ASN A 51 -4.90 -13.28 -2.79
N ARG A 52 -5.79 -13.66 -1.86
CA ARG A 52 -7.23 -13.47 -2.06
C ARG A 52 -7.60 -11.99 -2.02
N HIS A 53 -7.98 -11.42 -3.17
CA HIS A 53 -8.79 -10.22 -3.20
C HIS A 53 -10.08 -10.48 -2.41
N ARG A 54 -10.38 -9.65 -1.39
CA ARG A 54 -11.49 -9.82 -0.42
C ARG A 54 -12.88 -10.09 -1.04
N ASN A 55 -13.04 -9.88 -2.35
CA ASN A 55 -14.31 -9.93 -3.07
C ASN A 55 -14.37 -11.02 -4.16
N ARG A 56 -13.43 -11.98 -4.22
CA ARG A 56 -13.45 -13.04 -5.24
C ARG A 56 -13.68 -14.44 -4.63
N TRP A 57 -14.64 -15.17 -5.19
CA TRP A 57 -15.07 -16.51 -4.78
C TRP A 57 -15.02 -17.48 -5.98
N PRO A 58 -13.83 -17.86 -6.46
CA PRO A 58 -13.68 -18.68 -7.67
C PRO A 58 -14.15 -20.12 -7.46
N VAL A 59 -13.90 -20.71 -6.28
CA VAL A 59 -14.31 -22.10 -6.00
C VAL A 59 -15.83 -22.18 -5.85
N LEU A 60 -16.45 -21.17 -5.23
CA LEU A 60 -17.90 -21.07 -5.17
C LEU A 60 -18.52 -20.90 -6.57
N GLU A 61 -17.89 -20.14 -7.46
CA GLU A 61 -18.37 -19.97 -8.84
C GLU A 61 -18.32 -21.29 -9.62
N GLU A 62 -17.26 -22.08 -9.45
CA GLU A 62 -17.18 -23.44 -9.98
C GLU A 62 -18.27 -24.35 -9.37
N ALA A 63 -18.47 -24.27 -8.06
CA ALA A 63 -19.49 -25.05 -7.36
C ALA A 63 -20.91 -24.74 -7.84
N VAL A 64 -21.24 -23.45 -8.01
CA VAL A 64 -22.53 -22.99 -8.54
C VAL A 64 -22.70 -23.45 -9.99
N SER A 65 -21.69 -23.29 -10.83
CA SER A 65 -21.75 -23.72 -12.24
C SER A 65 -21.96 -25.22 -12.36
N PHE A 66 -21.30 -26.02 -11.51
CA PHE A 66 -21.49 -27.46 -11.46
C PHE A 66 -22.90 -27.85 -10.99
N CYS A 67 -23.45 -27.14 -9.99
CA CYS A 67 -24.82 -27.39 -9.53
C CYS A 67 -25.85 -27.11 -10.63
N ILE A 68 -25.64 -26.05 -11.40
CA ILE A 68 -26.46 -25.68 -12.56
C ILE A 68 -26.40 -26.78 -13.63
N GLU A 69 -25.20 -27.22 -14.01
CA GLU A 69 -25.01 -28.23 -15.07
C GLU A 69 -25.60 -29.60 -14.68
N LYS A 70 -25.45 -30.01 -13.42
CA LYS A 70 -25.87 -31.34 -12.95
C LYS A 70 -27.26 -31.38 -12.33
N GLY A 71 -27.97 -30.25 -12.23
CA GLY A 71 -29.26 -30.22 -11.55
C GLY A 71 -29.17 -30.51 -10.04
N ALA A 72 -28.04 -30.22 -9.41
CA ALA A 72 -27.74 -30.65 -8.05
C ALA A 72 -28.03 -29.54 -7.00
N ILE A 73 -28.31 -29.96 -5.77
CA ILE A 73 -28.47 -29.07 -4.62
C ILE A 73 -27.10 -28.67 -4.08
N LEU A 74 -26.88 -27.37 -3.84
CA LEU A 74 -25.68 -26.84 -3.20
C LEU A 74 -25.82 -26.90 -1.68
N LEU A 75 -25.03 -27.74 -1.01
CA LEU A 75 -24.94 -27.83 0.45
C LEU A 75 -23.78 -26.98 0.95
N ILE A 76 -24.08 -25.96 1.74
CA ILE A 76 -23.10 -25.05 2.34
C ILE A 76 -22.91 -25.48 3.81
N GLY A 77 -21.69 -25.84 4.19
CA GLY A 77 -21.40 -26.29 5.55
C GLY A 77 -21.62 -25.21 6.61
N GLU A 78 -21.33 -23.95 6.28
CA GLU A 78 -21.46 -22.82 7.20
C GLU A 78 -21.62 -21.47 6.46
N LEU A 79 -22.65 -20.68 6.81
CA LEU A 79 -22.96 -19.38 6.20
C LEU A 79 -22.43 -18.19 7.01
N ARG A 80 -22.49 -18.23 8.36
CA ARG A 80 -22.07 -17.13 9.27
C ARG A 80 -22.45 -15.73 8.76
N ASN A 81 -21.45 -14.87 8.50
CA ASN A 81 -21.59 -13.47 8.08
C ASN A 81 -21.35 -13.29 6.58
N LEU A 82 -21.38 -14.37 5.79
CA LEU A 82 -21.06 -14.31 4.35
C LEU A 82 -22.13 -13.57 3.55
N THR A 83 -23.34 -13.45 4.08
CA THR A 83 -24.42 -12.61 3.53
C THR A 83 -24.02 -11.13 3.43
N ASN A 84 -23.06 -10.67 4.26
CA ASN A 84 -22.48 -9.33 4.17
C ASN A 84 -21.56 -9.15 2.95
N ASN A 85 -21.03 -10.22 2.37
CA ASN A 85 -20.15 -10.16 1.21
C ASN A 85 -20.98 -10.15 -0.07
N GLU A 86 -20.97 -9.02 -0.77
CA GLU A 86 -21.80 -8.82 -1.97
C GLU A 86 -21.49 -9.83 -3.09
N SER A 87 -20.22 -10.20 -3.25
CA SER A 87 -19.79 -11.15 -4.30
C SER A 87 -20.30 -12.56 -4.01
N PHE A 88 -20.20 -13.00 -2.75
CA PHE A 88 -20.75 -14.27 -2.30
C PHE A 88 -22.26 -14.33 -2.51
N SER A 89 -22.99 -13.35 -1.97
CA SER A 89 -24.45 -13.29 -2.06
C SER A 89 -24.94 -13.28 -3.50
N LYS A 90 -24.26 -12.55 -4.41
CA LYS A 90 -24.57 -12.54 -5.85
C LYS A 90 -24.45 -13.92 -6.50
N GLN A 91 -23.46 -14.74 -6.11
CA GLN A 91 -23.30 -16.08 -6.68
C GLN A 91 -24.40 -17.05 -6.21
N ILE A 92 -24.83 -16.95 -4.95
CA ILE A 92 -25.96 -17.75 -4.44
C ILE A 92 -27.29 -17.29 -5.07
N LEU A 93 -27.51 -15.97 -5.20
CA LEU A 93 -28.69 -15.43 -5.89
C LEU A 93 -28.75 -15.88 -7.37
N ARG A 94 -27.59 -15.95 -8.04
CA ARG A 94 -27.47 -16.51 -9.39
C ARG A 94 -27.92 -17.98 -9.45
N LEU A 95 -27.52 -18.81 -8.49
CA LEU A 95 -27.96 -20.20 -8.41
C LEU A 95 -29.49 -20.30 -8.29
N MET A 96 -30.11 -19.38 -7.56
CA MET A 96 -31.57 -19.34 -7.33
C MET A 96 -32.39 -18.73 -8.49
N GLY A 97 -31.74 -18.42 -9.62
CA GLY A 97 -32.39 -17.89 -10.81
C GLY A 97 -32.71 -16.40 -10.75
N GLU A 98 -32.14 -15.62 -9.82
CA GLU A 98 -32.22 -14.16 -9.91
C GLU A 98 -31.38 -13.65 -11.09
N LYS A 99 -32.00 -12.85 -11.97
CA LYS A 99 -31.33 -12.26 -13.12
C LYS A 99 -30.21 -11.32 -12.68
N ARG A 100 -29.03 -11.48 -13.26
CA ARG A 100 -28.00 -10.42 -13.28
C ARG A 100 -28.58 -9.18 -13.97
N GLY A 101 -28.12 -7.99 -13.56
CA GLY A 101 -28.55 -6.71 -14.13
C GLY A 101 -28.52 -6.67 -15.66
N LYS A 102 -29.20 -5.66 -16.23
CA LYS A 102 -29.66 -5.45 -17.63
C LYS A 102 -28.80 -5.93 -18.84
N ASN A 103 -27.55 -6.38 -18.68
CA ASN A 103 -26.61 -6.64 -19.77
C ASN A 103 -26.13 -8.10 -19.90
N GLU A 104 -26.69 -9.09 -19.20
CA GLU A 104 -26.31 -10.50 -19.41
C GLU A 104 -27.33 -11.28 -20.24
N PRO A 105 -26.87 -12.11 -21.20
CA PRO A 105 -27.75 -12.92 -22.01
C PRO A 105 -28.53 -13.87 -21.11
N SER A 106 -29.82 -13.99 -21.41
CA SER A 106 -30.77 -14.87 -20.76
C SER A 106 -30.35 -16.33 -20.91
N ALA A 107 -29.41 -16.78 -20.08
CA ALA A 107 -29.11 -18.18 -19.89
C ALA A 107 -30.32 -18.83 -19.19
N GLU A 108 -30.68 -20.01 -19.66
CA GLU A 108 -31.80 -20.83 -19.23
C GLU A 108 -32.02 -20.76 -17.71
N VAL A 109 -33.28 -20.56 -17.31
CA VAL A 109 -33.70 -20.28 -15.93
C VAL A 109 -33.52 -21.55 -15.08
N PHE A 110 -32.28 -21.84 -14.72
CA PHE A 110 -32.00 -22.84 -13.72
C PHE A 110 -32.29 -22.23 -12.33
N SER A 111 -33.32 -22.75 -11.66
CA SER A 111 -33.64 -22.43 -10.26
C SER A 111 -33.09 -23.53 -9.37
N GLY A 112 -31.78 -23.45 -9.09
CA GLY A 112 -31.12 -24.37 -8.17
C GLY A 112 -31.51 -24.11 -6.72
N ASN A 113 -31.59 -25.18 -5.94
CA ASN A 113 -31.76 -25.08 -4.49
C ASN A 113 -30.39 -25.11 -3.80
N PHE A 114 -30.28 -24.36 -2.71
CA PHE A 114 -29.16 -24.47 -1.79
C PHE A 114 -29.68 -24.74 -0.38
N TYR A 115 -28.83 -25.29 0.46
CA TYR A 115 -29.14 -25.55 1.85
C TYR A 115 -27.91 -25.27 2.71
N CYS A 116 -28.11 -24.53 3.81
CA CYS A 116 -27.06 -24.20 4.77
C CYS A 116 -27.18 -25.08 6.01
N CYS A 117 -26.16 -25.88 6.30
CA CYS A 117 -26.19 -26.82 7.42
C CYS A 117 -26.18 -26.12 8.80
N ASP A 118 -25.57 -24.94 8.91
CA ASP A 118 -25.55 -24.16 10.16
C ASP A 118 -26.83 -23.34 10.39
N GLN A 119 -27.58 -23.05 9.32
CA GLN A 119 -28.78 -22.22 9.34
C GLN A 119 -29.88 -22.87 8.47
N PRO A 120 -30.49 -23.96 8.95
CA PRO A 120 -31.38 -24.82 8.16
C PRO A 120 -32.71 -24.17 7.76
N PHE A 121 -33.09 -23.09 8.43
CA PHE A 121 -34.28 -22.28 8.18
C PHE A 121 -34.09 -21.24 7.05
N ILE A 122 -32.89 -21.18 6.46
CA ILE A 122 -32.64 -20.31 5.32
C ILE A 122 -33.23 -20.95 4.06
N VAL A 123 -34.33 -20.33 3.63
CA VAL A 123 -34.97 -20.54 2.32
C VAL A 123 -34.69 -19.33 1.43
N LYS A 124 -35.06 -19.43 0.15
CA LYS A 124 -34.82 -18.38 -0.87
C LYS A 124 -35.29 -17.00 -0.41
N GLU A 125 -36.53 -16.91 0.08
CA GLU A 125 -37.17 -15.65 0.48
C GLU A 125 -36.44 -15.01 1.66
N ASN A 126 -36.09 -15.82 2.67
CA ASN A 126 -35.37 -15.36 3.85
C ASN A 126 -33.92 -14.97 3.52
N PHE A 127 -33.28 -15.67 2.59
CA PHE A 127 -31.92 -15.33 2.15
C PHE A 127 -31.88 -13.96 1.46
N ILE A 128 -32.83 -13.67 0.57
CA ILE A 128 -32.93 -12.36 -0.09
C ILE A 128 -33.11 -11.25 0.97
N ALA A 129 -34.00 -11.47 1.94
CA ALA A 129 -34.21 -10.51 3.04
C ALA A 129 -32.94 -10.30 3.89
N LEU A 130 -32.16 -11.36 4.16
CA LEU A 130 -30.89 -11.27 4.88
C LEU A 130 -29.84 -10.47 4.10
N VAL A 131 -29.73 -10.70 2.79
CA VAL A 131 -28.79 -9.96 1.92
C VAL A 131 -29.16 -8.48 1.84
N GLU A 132 -30.44 -8.17 1.71
CA GLU A 132 -30.95 -6.79 1.70
C GLU A 132 -30.74 -6.09 3.04
N HIS A 133 -31.01 -6.77 4.16
CA HIS A 133 -30.73 -6.25 5.48
C HIS A 133 -29.24 -5.97 5.68
N ALA A 134 -28.37 -6.92 5.29
CA ALA A 134 -26.92 -6.77 5.33
C ALA A 134 -26.43 -5.58 4.49
N ARG A 135 -27.03 -5.35 3.31
CA ARG A 135 -26.74 -4.19 2.46
C ARG A 135 -27.09 -2.89 3.17
N LYS A 136 -28.32 -2.79 3.72
CA LYS A 136 -28.80 -1.60 4.41
C LYS A 136 -28.01 -1.29 5.68
N GLN A 137 -27.61 -2.32 6.44
CA GLN A 137 -26.73 -2.17 7.60
C GLN A 137 -25.37 -1.60 7.21
N ARG A 138 -24.76 -2.07 6.11
CA ARG A 138 -23.49 -1.52 5.60
C ARG A 138 -23.63 -0.05 5.20
N GLU A 139 -24.71 0.30 4.51
CA GLU A 139 -24.99 1.67 4.11
C GLU A 139 -25.18 2.58 5.32
N LEU A 140 -26.02 2.16 6.28
CA LEU A 140 -26.29 2.91 7.50
C LEU A 140 -25.01 3.08 8.34
N HIS A 141 -24.23 2.02 8.52
CA HIS A 141 -22.94 2.10 9.21
C HIS A 141 -21.99 3.08 8.51
N GLY A 142 -21.91 3.04 7.18
CA GLY A 142 -21.13 4.00 6.39
C GLY A 142 -21.63 5.44 6.54
N GLN A 143 -22.94 5.66 6.60
CA GLN A 143 -23.54 6.96 6.85
C GLN A 143 -23.26 7.46 8.26
N LEU A 144 -23.36 6.59 9.28
CA LEU A 144 -23.05 6.92 10.67
C LEU A 144 -21.56 7.27 10.85
N ILE A 145 -20.65 6.53 10.21
CA ILE A 145 -19.23 6.88 10.20
C ILE A 145 -19.02 8.26 9.58
N LYS A 146 -19.60 8.51 8.40
CA LYS A 146 -19.50 9.82 7.72
C LYS A 146 -20.08 10.95 8.58
N ALA A 147 -21.24 10.73 9.19
CA ALA A 147 -21.91 11.70 10.06
C ALA A 147 -21.10 11.95 11.35
N GLY A 148 -20.49 10.91 11.93
CA GLY A 148 -19.58 11.02 13.06
C GLY A 148 -18.36 11.86 12.70
N LEU A 149 -17.69 11.53 11.60
CA LEU A 149 -16.54 12.25 11.07
C LEU A 149 -16.87 13.71 10.71
N SER A 150 -18.07 14.00 10.21
CA SER A 150 -18.48 15.37 9.87
C SER A 150 -18.86 16.20 11.11
N ARG A 151 -19.30 15.56 12.19
CA ARG A 151 -19.66 16.23 13.47
C ARG A 151 -18.45 16.53 14.35
N THR A 152 -17.31 15.87 14.09
CA THR A 152 -16.06 16.18 14.76
C THR A 152 -15.33 17.29 14.01
N THR A 153 -15.43 18.53 14.48
CA THR A 153 -14.55 19.63 14.02
C THR A 153 -13.10 19.40 14.46
N ALA A 154 -12.92 18.71 15.58
CA ALA A 154 -11.65 18.14 15.99
C ALA A 154 -11.47 16.78 15.30
N LYS A 155 -10.61 16.71 14.28
CA LYS A 155 -10.07 15.43 13.80
C LYS A 155 -9.57 14.68 15.04
N SER A 156 -10.15 13.53 15.39
CA SER A 156 -9.56 12.67 16.42
C SER A 156 -8.19 12.22 15.91
N GLY A 157 -7.15 12.91 16.38
CA GLY A 157 -5.79 12.90 15.86
C GLY A 157 -5.07 14.18 16.26
N ASN A 158 -3.75 14.24 16.06
CA ASN A 158 -2.99 15.45 16.34
C ASN A 158 -3.54 16.62 15.49
N PRO A 159 -4.03 17.73 16.08
CA PRO A 159 -4.52 18.89 15.32
C PRO A 159 -3.43 19.52 14.44
N HIS A 160 -2.15 19.29 14.76
CA HIS A 160 -0.98 19.65 13.97
C HIS A 160 -0.43 18.49 13.15
N ALA A 161 -1.24 17.47 12.84
CA ALA A 161 -0.77 16.31 12.09
C ALA A 161 -0.11 16.70 10.76
N SER A 162 -0.62 17.70 10.04
CA SER A 162 0.03 18.21 8.82
C SER A 162 1.43 18.73 9.09
N ASP A 163 1.62 19.49 10.17
CA ASP A 163 2.89 20.14 10.52
C ASP A 163 3.90 19.13 11.06
N VAL A 164 3.42 18.12 11.81
CA VAL A 164 4.26 17.01 12.28
C VAL A 164 4.63 16.09 11.12
N ILE A 165 3.68 15.79 10.23
CA ILE A 165 3.94 14.98 9.04
C ILE A 165 4.95 15.67 8.12
N SER A 166 4.85 16.99 7.90
CA SER A 166 5.80 17.71 7.07
C SER A 166 7.20 17.75 7.70
N LYS A 167 7.32 17.99 9.02
CA LYS A 167 8.60 17.96 9.75
C LYS A 167 9.25 16.58 9.76
N VAL A 168 8.48 15.51 9.89
CA VAL A 168 9.02 14.13 9.89
C VAL A 168 9.30 13.63 8.48
N ASN A 169 8.51 14.04 7.49
CA ASN A 169 8.69 13.59 6.11
C ASN A 169 9.83 14.31 5.41
N LYS A 170 10.13 15.57 5.74
CA LYS A 170 11.22 16.31 5.08
C LYS A 170 12.57 15.57 5.18
N PRO A 171 13.08 15.17 6.36
CA PRO A 171 14.31 14.38 6.46
C PRO A 171 14.26 13.06 5.70
N LYS A 172 13.10 12.39 5.69
CA LYS A 172 12.92 11.13 4.93
C LYS A 172 13.01 11.36 3.42
N ILE A 173 12.43 12.45 2.93
CA ILE A 173 12.48 12.83 1.52
C ILE A 173 13.91 13.22 1.16
N ASP A 174 14.56 14.04 1.96
CA ASP A 174 15.94 14.50 1.73
C ASP A 174 16.91 13.31 1.69
N ASN A 175 16.79 12.36 2.64
CA ASN A 175 17.56 11.12 2.64
C ASN A 175 17.29 10.28 1.38
N ALA A 176 16.04 10.21 0.91
CA ALA A 176 15.71 9.49 -0.31
C ALA A 176 16.26 10.19 -1.58
N ILE A 177 16.40 11.52 -1.57
CA ILE A 177 17.03 12.29 -2.64
C ILE A 177 18.53 12.00 -2.66
N VAL A 178 19.21 12.11 -1.52
CA VAL A 178 20.65 11.82 -1.37
C VAL A 178 20.94 10.38 -1.78
N PHE A 179 20.15 9.42 -1.29
CA PHE A 179 20.31 8.01 -1.66
C PHE A 179 20.17 7.78 -3.17
N ALA A 180 19.20 8.43 -3.81
CA ALA A 180 19.04 8.35 -5.26
C ALA A 180 20.25 8.93 -6.01
N LEU A 181 20.84 10.03 -5.54
CA LEU A 181 22.06 10.60 -6.10
C LEU A 181 23.27 9.67 -5.92
N MET A 182 23.43 9.07 -4.74
CA MET A 182 24.51 8.11 -4.47
C MET A 182 24.42 6.87 -5.36
N LEU A 183 23.21 6.37 -5.62
CA LEU A 183 23.01 5.18 -6.46
C LEU A 183 23.06 5.48 -7.97
N GLN A 184 22.97 6.75 -8.37
CA GLN A 184 22.92 7.16 -9.77
C GLN A 184 24.09 6.64 -10.62
N PRO A 185 25.37 6.68 -10.18
CA PRO A 185 26.49 6.15 -10.96
C PRO A 185 26.37 4.64 -11.21
N VAL A 186 25.91 3.88 -10.21
CA VAL A 186 25.70 2.42 -10.30
C VAL A 186 24.60 2.11 -11.30
N ILE A 187 23.47 2.81 -11.20
CA ILE A 187 22.37 2.68 -12.16
C ILE A 187 22.82 3.05 -13.58
N ASN A 188 23.61 4.10 -13.75
CA ASN A 188 24.12 4.50 -15.06
C ASN A 188 25.06 3.44 -15.64
N ASN A 189 25.90 2.80 -14.83
CA ASN A 189 26.71 1.66 -15.25
C ASN A 189 25.83 0.50 -15.77
N TYR A 190 24.76 0.16 -15.06
CA TYR A 190 23.82 -0.88 -15.53
C TYR A 190 23.08 -0.49 -16.81
N ARG A 191 22.71 0.78 -16.97
CA ARG A 191 22.12 1.30 -18.21
C ARG A 191 23.08 1.15 -19.38
N LEU A 192 24.36 1.48 -19.19
CA LEU A 192 25.40 1.32 -20.21
C LEU A 192 25.62 -0.15 -20.59
N LYS A 193 25.49 -1.07 -19.63
CA LYS A 193 25.51 -2.52 -19.86
C LYS A 193 24.22 -3.07 -20.53
N GLY A 194 23.23 -2.22 -20.80
CA GLY A 194 21.96 -2.62 -21.42
C GLY A 194 21.05 -3.47 -20.51
N TYR A 195 21.16 -3.33 -19.20
CA TYR A 195 20.35 -4.13 -18.27
C TYR A 195 18.87 -3.70 -18.32
N SER A 196 17.96 -4.68 -18.24
CA SER A 196 16.55 -4.41 -17.96
C SER A 196 16.38 -4.04 -16.48
N GLN A 197 15.29 -3.35 -16.10
CA GLN A 197 15.05 -3.01 -14.68
C GLN A 197 15.02 -4.24 -13.77
N ARG A 198 14.46 -5.36 -14.23
CA ARG A 198 14.49 -6.62 -13.47
C ARG A 198 15.91 -7.15 -13.29
N ARG A 199 16.75 -7.04 -14.33
CA ARG A 199 18.17 -7.42 -14.26
C ARG A 199 18.96 -6.49 -13.34
N MET A 200 18.64 -5.19 -13.32
CA MET A 200 19.23 -4.23 -12.38
C MET A 200 18.93 -4.62 -10.92
N VAL A 201 17.70 -5.05 -10.61
CA VAL A 201 17.35 -5.52 -9.26
C VAL A 201 18.21 -6.72 -8.84
N VAL A 202 18.35 -7.70 -9.74
CA VAL A 202 19.20 -8.87 -9.50
C VAL A 202 20.64 -8.45 -9.26
N ALA A 203 21.20 -7.59 -10.13
CA ALA A 203 22.55 -7.08 -9.98
C ALA A 203 22.76 -6.28 -8.68
N LEU A 204 21.80 -5.44 -8.27
CA LEU A 204 21.87 -4.73 -6.98
C LEU A 204 21.97 -5.69 -5.79
N ASN A 205 21.19 -6.77 -5.82
CA ASN A 205 21.20 -7.79 -4.77
C ASN A 205 22.47 -8.63 -4.77
N GLU A 206 22.98 -9.00 -5.96
CA GLU A 206 24.23 -9.75 -6.13
C GLU A 206 25.45 -8.92 -5.68
N ASP A 207 25.47 -7.63 -6.00
CA ASP A 207 26.52 -6.69 -5.61
C ASP A 207 26.43 -6.28 -4.12
N GLY A 208 25.43 -6.78 -3.38
CA GLY A 208 25.29 -6.59 -1.94
C GLY A 208 24.69 -5.25 -1.53
N PHE A 209 24.10 -4.49 -2.45
CA PHE A 209 23.39 -3.26 -2.11
C PHE A 209 22.09 -3.58 -1.37
N THR A 210 21.89 -3.00 -0.19
CA THR A 210 20.63 -3.12 0.55
C THR A 210 19.60 -2.09 0.08
N ALA A 211 18.32 -2.46 0.11
CA ALA A 211 17.23 -1.51 -0.13
C ALA A 211 17.17 -0.43 0.99
N PRO A 212 16.53 0.74 0.76
CA PRO A 212 16.50 1.84 1.73
C PRO A 212 15.94 1.50 3.12
N GLU A 213 15.02 0.53 3.20
CA GLU A 213 14.44 0.05 4.47
C GLU A 213 15.12 -1.23 4.97
N GLY A 214 16.24 -1.62 4.35
CA GLY A 214 16.93 -2.89 4.56
C GLY A 214 16.42 -4.01 3.65
N GLY A 215 17.17 -5.11 3.64
CA GLY A 215 16.84 -6.31 2.88
C GLY A 215 17.14 -6.22 1.38
N GLN A 216 16.57 -7.18 0.65
CA GLN A 216 16.76 -7.36 -0.80
C GLN A 216 15.90 -6.37 -1.59
N TRP A 217 16.42 -5.90 -2.72
CA TRP A 217 15.72 -5.04 -3.66
C TRP A 217 14.58 -5.76 -4.36
N VAL A 218 13.49 -5.00 -4.53
CA VAL A 218 12.35 -5.37 -5.35
C VAL A 218 12.13 -4.32 -6.45
N LEU A 219 11.55 -4.73 -7.58
CA LEU A 219 11.33 -3.88 -8.75
C LEU A 219 10.63 -2.55 -8.43
N SER A 220 9.60 -2.56 -7.58
CA SER A 220 8.86 -1.36 -7.21
C SER A 220 9.72 -0.33 -6.46
N GLN A 221 10.70 -0.78 -5.68
CA GLN A 221 11.65 0.10 -4.99
C GLN A 221 12.62 0.72 -6.00
N LEU A 222 13.17 -0.09 -6.91
CA LEU A 222 14.04 0.41 -7.98
C LEU A 222 13.32 1.46 -8.84
N GLN A 223 12.07 1.23 -9.23
CA GLN A 223 11.29 2.18 -10.02
C GLN A 223 11.15 3.55 -9.33
N LYS A 224 10.86 3.56 -8.03
CA LYS A 224 10.81 4.80 -7.23
C LYS A 224 12.16 5.54 -7.17
N VAL A 225 13.27 4.81 -7.21
CA VAL A 225 14.61 5.40 -7.25
C VAL A 225 14.91 5.96 -8.64
N LEU A 226 14.58 5.22 -9.70
CA LEU A 226 14.75 5.69 -11.09
C LEU A 226 13.94 6.97 -11.38
N GLU A 227 12.71 7.05 -10.87
CA GLU A 227 11.90 8.26 -10.97
C GLU A 227 12.54 9.45 -10.25
N ARG A 228 13.10 9.23 -9.05
CA ARG A 228 13.83 10.28 -8.32
C ARG A 228 15.10 10.71 -9.04
N ILE A 229 15.88 9.77 -9.56
CA ILE A 229 17.08 10.06 -10.35
C ILE A 229 16.72 10.95 -11.53
N LYS A 230 15.70 10.56 -12.31
CA LYS A 230 15.25 11.35 -13.46
C LYS A 230 14.82 12.76 -13.05
N PHE A 231 14.11 12.88 -11.94
CA PHE A 231 13.66 14.19 -11.46
C PHE A 231 14.83 15.06 -10.97
N ASN A 232 15.79 14.47 -10.25
CA ASN A 232 17.01 15.16 -9.83
C ASN A 232 17.85 15.62 -11.03
N GLU A 233 18.00 14.77 -12.06
CA GLU A 233 18.69 15.13 -13.31
C GLU A 233 18.01 16.32 -14.00
N SER A 234 16.68 16.30 -14.15
CA SER A 234 15.95 17.43 -14.72
C SER A 234 16.13 18.70 -13.90
N ALA A 235 16.08 18.62 -12.57
CA ALA A 235 16.27 19.77 -11.69
C ALA A 235 17.68 20.37 -11.83
N LEU A 236 18.73 19.54 -11.78
CA LEU A 236 20.12 19.99 -11.92
C LEU A 236 20.40 20.58 -13.32
N ASN A 237 19.88 19.95 -14.37
CA ASN A 237 20.09 20.43 -15.74
C ASN A 237 19.41 21.78 -16.01
N LEU A 238 18.28 22.05 -15.36
CA LEU A 238 17.48 23.26 -15.57
C LEU A 238 17.73 24.34 -14.52
N GLU A 239 18.56 24.06 -13.52
CA GLU A 239 18.82 24.93 -12.37
C GLU A 239 19.16 26.36 -12.79
N LYS A 240 20.17 26.53 -13.64
CA LYS A 240 20.62 27.85 -14.13
C LYS A 240 19.50 28.60 -14.86
N GLN A 241 18.75 27.90 -15.72
CA GLN A 241 17.65 28.49 -16.47
C GLN A 241 16.52 28.95 -15.54
N PHE A 242 16.18 28.14 -14.54
CA PHE A 242 15.16 28.47 -13.56
C PHE A 242 15.57 29.68 -12.72
N ILE A 243 16.83 29.77 -12.30
CA ILE A 243 17.36 30.95 -11.60
C ILE A 243 17.19 32.21 -12.47
N GLU A 244 17.53 32.13 -13.76
CA GLU A 244 17.35 33.25 -14.70
C GLU A 244 15.87 33.63 -14.91
N TYR A 245 14.98 32.65 -15.11
CA TYR A 245 13.55 32.91 -15.29
C TYR A 245 12.93 33.54 -14.05
N ARG A 246 13.34 33.10 -12.85
CA ARG A 246 12.90 33.68 -11.58
C ARG A 246 13.46 35.09 -11.37
N ALA A 247 14.71 35.35 -11.75
CA ALA A 247 15.29 36.70 -11.72
C ALA A 247 14.52 37.68 -12.62
N ARG A 248 14.01 37.17 -13.76
CA ARG A 248 13.13 37.92 -14.68
C ARG A 248 11.66 37.99 -14.24
N LYS A 249 11.32 37.47 -13.05
CA LYS A 249 9.96 37.42 -12.49
C LYS A 249 8.93 36.76 -13.41
N MET A 250 9.34 35.73 -14.17
CA MET A 250 8.42 34.95 -14.99
C MET A 250 7.46 34.13 -14.10
N SER A 251 6.19 34.08 -14.50
CA SER A 251 5.20 33.18 -13.89
C SER A 251 5.46 31.73 -14.28
N ASP A 252 4.95 30.78 -13.48
CA ASP A 252 5.12 29.34 -13.74
C ASP A 252 4.53 28.93 -15.09
N SER A 253 3.37 29.49 -15.45
CA SER A 253 2.74 29.29 -16.76
C SER A 253 3.63 29.73 -17.91
N ASN A 254 4.24 30.92 -17.82
CA ASN A 254 5.12 31.42 -18.88
C ASN A 254 6.38 30.56 -19.02
N ILE A 255 6.91 30.06 -17.91
CA ILE A 255 8.05 29.13 -17.91
C ILE A 255 7.65 27.80 -18.57
N ALA A 256 6.48 27.26 -18.22
CA ALA A 256 5.98 26.01 -18.79
C ALA A 256 5.78 26.12 -20.31
N GLU A 257 5.17 27.20 -20.79
CA GLU A 257 5.00 27.46 -22.22
C GLU A 257 6.33 27.57 -22.95
N LEU A 258 7.30 28.29 -22.37
CA LEU A 258 8.64 28.43 -22.95
C LEU A 258 9.35 27.08 -23.07
N LEU A 259 9.33 26.27 -22.00
CA LEU A 259 9.97 24.95 -21.98
C LEU A 259 9.32 23.98 -22.97
N ASN A 260 7.99 24.02 -23.08
CA ASN A 260 7.25 23.26 -24.10
C ASN A 260 7.65 23.71 -25.51
N LYS A 261 7.76 25.02 -25.76
CA LYS A 261 8.16 25.59 -27.06
C LYS A 261 9.59 25.21 -27.44
N LEU A 262 10.49 25.13 -26.47
CA LEU A 262 11.88 24.69 -26.65
C LEU A 262 12.02 23.16 -26.77
N GLY A 263 10.94 22.40 -26.63
CA GLY A 263 10.96 20.94 -26.70
C GLY A 263 11.73 20.28 -25.54
N VAL A 264 11.87 20.98 -24.41
CA VAL A 264 12.57 20.45 -23.24
C VAL A 264 11.71 19.34 -22.62
N PRO A 265 12.24 18.11 -22.41
CA PRO A 265 11.46 17.03 -21.84
C PRO A 265 11.16 17.28 -20.36
N SER A 266 9.91 17.07 -19.94
CA SER A 266 9.56 17.16 -18.52
C SER A 266 10.05 15.92 -17.74
N PRO A 267 10.25 16.05 -16.41
CA PRO A 267 10.64 14.93 -15.55
C PRO A 267 9.72 13.71 -15.68
N HIS A 268 8.43 13.92 -15.89
CA HIS A 268 7.43 12.85 -15.98
C HIS A 268 7.07 12.44 -17.42
N GLY A 269 7.75 13.00 -18.44
CA GLY A 269 7.49 12.68 -19.85
C GLY A 269 6.18 13.24 -20.42
N LYS A 270 5.51 14.12 -19.68
CA LYS A 270 4.34 14.90 -20.13
C LYS A 270 4.76 16.30 -20.61
N SER A 271 3.84 17.09 -21.14
CA SER A 271 4.09 18.53 -21.33
C SER A 271 4.33 19.22 -19.98
N TRP A 272 5.11 20.31 -20.00
CA TRP A 272 5.27 21.19 -18.84
C TRP A 272 3.92 21.83 -18.48
N SER A 273 3.66 21.90 -17.17
CA SER A 273 2.54 22.59 -16.54
C SER A 273 3.06 23.45 -15.39
N ASP A 274 2.25 24.40 -14.91
CA ASP A 274 2.58 25.27 -13.77
C ASP A 274 3.00 24.45 -12.54
N ASP A 275 2.22 23.42 -12.18
CA ASP A 275 2.53 22.48 -11.09
C ASP A 275 3.85 21.73 -11.31
N CYS A 276 4.20 21.40 -12.55
CA CYS A 276 5.48 20.76 -12.87
C CYS A 276 6.65 21.74 -12.69
N VAL A 277 6.47 23.00 -13.08
CA VAL A 277 7.48 24.06 -12.90
C VAL A 277 7.70 24.33 -11.41
N ASP A 278 6.63 24.45 -10.64
CA ASP A 278 6.71 24.65 -9.18
C ASP A 278 7.45 23.49 -8.51
N LYS A 279 7.09 22.24 -8.83
CA LYS A 279 7.78 21.04 -8.31
C LYS A 279 9.27 20.99 -8.66
N VAL A 280 9.65 21.33 -9.90
CA VAL A 280 11.07 21.38 -10.29
C VAL A 280 11.79 22.49 -9.53
N SER A 281 11.16 23.65 -9.36
CA SER A 281 11.70 24.77 -8.58
C SER A 281 11.90 24.39 -7.11
N GLU A 282 10.94 23.68 -6.50
CA GLU A 282 11.04 23.16 -5.14
C GLU A 282 12.16 22.11 -5.04
N ARG A 283 12.28 21.21 -6.03
CA ARG A 283 13.33 20.20 -6.07
C ARG A 283 14.73 20.84 -6.18
N ILE A 284 14.90 21.88 -6.98
CA ILE A 284 16.15 22.65 -7.05
C ILE A 284 16.52 23.20 -5.66
N LYS A 285 15.54 23.82 -4.97
CA LYS A 285 15.75 24.34 -3.62
C LYS A 285 16.13 23.23 -2.63
N GLN A 286 15.45 22.08 -2.67
CA GLN A 286 15.77 20.92 -1.83
C GLN A 286 17.21 20.44 -2.05
N LEU A 287 17.66 20.37 -3.31
CA LEU A 287 19.03 19.98 -3.64
C LEU A 287 20.06 20.97 -3.06
N HIS A 288 19.80 22.27 -3.15
CA HIS A 288 20.67 23.29 -2.53
C HIS A 288 20.69 23.21 -1.01
N ASP A 289 19.54 23.01 -0.37
CA ASP A 289 19.47 22.83 1.08
C ASP A 289 20.30 21.61 1.51
N ILE A 290 20.21 20.50 0.78
CA ILE A 290 20.99 19.27 1.01
C ILE A 290 22.49 19.52 0.82
N ILE A 291 22.89 20.17 -0.28
CA ILE A 291 24.31 20.46 -0.56
C ILE A 291 24.90 21.34 0.53
N ARG A 292 24.23 22.45 0.87
CA ARG A 292 24.67 23.37 1.92
C ARG A 292 24.79 22.65 3.28
N PHE A 293 23.82 21.79 3.61
CA PHE A 293 23.87 21.02 4.84
C PHE A 293 25.08 20.07 4.86
N ASN A 294 25.35 19.38 3.75
CA ASN A 294 26.50 18.48 3.65
C ASN A 294 27.83 19.25 3.75
N GLU A 295 27.97 20.39 3.09
CA GLU A 295 29.14 21.27 3.21
C GLU A 295 29.38 21.67 4.67
N PHE A 296 28.33 22.13 5.36
CA PHE A 296 28.39 22.48 6.77
C PHE A 296 28.82 21.30 7.67
N VAL A 297 28.30 20.10 7.41
CA VAL A 297 28.68 18.89 8.16
C VAL A 297 30.15 18.53 7.92
N ILE A 298 30.63 18.65 6.67
CA ILE A 298 32.04 18.41 6.34
C ILE A 298 32.96 19.41 7.05
N GLU A 299 32.58 20.69 7.10
CA GLU A 299 33.33 21.72 7.83
C GLU A 299 33.37 21.45 9.34
N LEU A 300 32.30 20.90 9.92
CA LEU A 300 32.24 20.55 11.34
C LEU A 300 32.93 19.22 11.69
N MET A 301 33.14 18.33 10.71
CA MET A 301 33.66 16.98 10.96
C MET A 301 34.99 16.96 11.73
N PRO A 302 36.00 17.78 11.39
CA PRO A 302 37.26 17.81 12.15
C PRO A 302 37.07 18.27 13.60
N ILE A 303 36.12 19.18 13.84
CA ILE A 303 35.78 19.67 15.18
C ILE A 303 35.12 18.54 15.97
N ILE A 304 34.16 17.83 15.37
CA ILE A 304 33.47 16.69 15.99
C ILE A 304 34.45 15.55 16.28
N GLU A 305 35.35 15.23 15.35
CA GLU A 305 36.38 14.19 15.51
C GLU A 305 37.38 14.52 16.61
N LYS A 306 37.83 15.79 16.69
CA LYS A 306 38.66 16.27 17.79
C LYS A 306 37.97 16.03 19.14
N TYR A 307 36.71 16.45 19.24
CA TYR A 307 35.92 16.28 20.47
C TYR A 307 35.53 14.83 20.80
N HIS A 308 35.47 13.94 19.80
CA HIS A 308 35.26 12.51 20.01
C HIS A 308 36.57 11.80 20.45
N THR A 309 37.72 12.25 19.95
CA THR A 309 39.03 11.65 20.26
C THR A 309 39.55 12.07 21.63
N ASP A 310 39.27 13.30 22.04
CA ASP A 310 39.80 13.89 23.27
C ASP A 310 39.06 13.47 24.57
N GLU A 311 38.18 12.44 24.54
CA GLU A 311 37.31 12.02 25.67
C GLU A 311 36.83 13.22 26.49
N LEU A 312 35.81 13.92 25.98
CA LEU A 312 35.31 15.20 26.47
C LEU A 312 34.98 15.18 27.98
N THR A 313 36.00 15.38 28.81
CA THR A 313 35.87 15.63 30.23
C THR A 313 35.59 17.11 30.43
N GLU A 314 34.84 17.43 31.49
CA GLU A 314 34.53 18.81 31.88
C GLU A 314 35.79 19.68 31.99
N GLU A 315 36.92 19.07 32.34
CA GLU A 315 38.23 19.69 32.49
C GLU A 315 38.83 20.13 31.14
N VAL A 316 38.80 19.27 30.11
CA VAL A 316 39.34 19.58 28.77
C VAL A 316 38.54 20.71 28.13
N PHE A 317 37.20 20.63 28.18
CA PHE A 317 36.33 21.67 27.64
C PHE A 317 36.50 23.02 28.38
N SER A 318 36.63 22.98 29.70
CA SER A 318 36.87 24.18 30.51
C SER A 318 38.23 24.83 30.24
N GLN A 319 39.27 24.03 29.95
CA GLN A 319 40.60 24.53 29.58
C GLN A 319 40.59 25.20 28.20
N GLU A 320 39.91 24.61 27.21
CA GLU A 320 39.81 25.22 25.88
C GLU A 320 39.08 26.56 25.90
N LEU A 321 37.97 26.65 26.65
CA LEU A 321 37.23 27.89 26.82
C LEU A 321 38.10 28.99 27.47
N LYS A 322 38.92 28.62 28.47
CA LYS A 322 39.89 29.54 29.07
C LYS A 322 40.96 30.00 28.07
N MET A 323 41.46 29.10 27.20
CA MET A 323 42.45 29.47 26.18
C MET A 323 41.91 30.46 25.15
N ILE A 324 40.61 30.40 24.85
CA ILE A 324 39.93 31.32 23.93
C ILE A 324 39.51 32.63 24.66
N GLY A 325 39.79 32.75 25.97
CA GLY A 325 39.48 33.93 26.77
C GLY A 325 38.04 33.97 27.29
N VAL A 326 37.31 32.86 27.23
CA VAL A 326 35.96 32.73 27.78
C VAL A 326 36.05 32.39 29.27
N ASN A 327 35.60 33.32 30.11
CA ASN A 327 35.62 33.14 31.57
C ASN A 327 34.36 32.38 32.01
N ILE A 328 34.50 31.11 32.41
CA ILE A 328 33.40 30.31 32.93
C ILE A 328 33.18 30.70 34.40
N PRO A 329 31.99 31.19 34.79
CA PRO A 329 31.69 31.49 36.19
C PRO A 329 31.76 30.21 37.03
N ALA A 330 32.42 30.28 38.19
CA ALA A 330 32.52 29.14 39.11
C ALA A 330 31.11 28.65 39.50
N GLN A 331 30.91 27.33 39.43
CA GLN A 331 29.71 26.68 39.96
C GLN A 331 29.54 27.11 41.43
N PRO A 332 28.34 27.57 41.84
CA PRO A 332 28.08 27.81 43.25
C PRO A 332 28.22 26.48 43.99
N ASN A 333 29.12 26.43 44.98
CA ASN A 333 29.29 25.24 45.83
C ASN A 333 27.92 24.83 46.42
N PRO A 334 27.64 23.51 46.50
CA PRO A 334 26.34 22.98 46.91
C PRO A 334 25.92 23.37 48.33
#